data_AF-A0A1C6G973-F1
#
_entry.id   AF-A0A1C6G973-F1
#
_cell.length_a   1.000
_cell.length_b   1.000
_cell.length_c   1.000
_cell.angle_alpha   90.00
_cell.angle_beta   90.00
_cell.angle_gamma   90.00
#
_symmetry.space_group_name_H-M   'P 1'
#
loop_
_entity.id
_entity.type
_entity.pdbx_description
1 polymer ?
#
loop_
_entity_poly.entity_id
_entity_poly.type
_entity_poly.pdbx_seq_one_letter_code
_entity_poly.pdbx_strand_id
1 'polypeptide(L)' 'MEAIIYTKNTGSAEQYAKILAQETGLPAYSMKEAQKKIRPGVDVICLGWIMAGTIKGYSAAVRHYQV' A
#
# COMPACT_ATOMS: atom_id res chain seq x y z
N MET A 1 12.47 -3.71 0.73
CA MET A 1 11.31 -2.86 0.40
C MET A 1 11.34 -2.47 -1.07
N GLU A 2 10.36 -2.95 -1.84
CA GLU A 2 10.26 -2.76 -3.30
C GLU A 2 9.22 -1.71 -3.71
N ALA A 3 8.14 -1.55 -2.93
CA ALA A 3 7.06 -0.63 -3.28
C ALA A 3 6.22 -0.22 -2.06
N ILE A 4 5.49 0.88 -2.23
CA ILE A 4 4.45 1.33 -1.30
C ILE A 4 3.09 0.96 -1.89
N ILE A 5 2.30 0.20 -1.15
CA ILE A 5 0.96 -0.19 -1.56
C ILE A 5 -0.05 0.54 -0.70
N TYR A 6 -0.97 1.26 -1.33
CA TYR A 6 -2.03 1.97 -0.61
C TYR A 6 -3.43 1.48 -0.96
N THR A 7 -4.34 1.63 0.00
CA THR A 7 -5.78 1.46 -0.22
C THR A 7 -6.51 2.75 0.07
N LYS A 8 -7.41 3.15 -0.82
CA LYS A 8 -8.20 4.39 -0.68
C LYS A 8 -9.68 4.09 -0.60
N ASN A 9 -10.38 4.83 0.27
CA ASN A 9 -11.83 4.99 0.23
C ASN A 9 -12.19 6.45 -0.11
N THR A 10 -11.58 7.42 0.59
CA THR A 10 -11.81 8.88 0.41
C THR A 10 -10.57 9.70 0.03
N GLY A 11 -9.46 9.06 -0.38
CA GLY A 11 -8.30 9.73 -1.02
C GLY A 11 -7.14 10.14 -0.10
N SER A 12 -7.32 10.29 1.22
CA SER A 12 -6.22 10.74 2.10
C SER A 12 -5.02 9.78 2.15
N ALA A 13 -5.25 8.47 2.16
CA ALA A 13 -4.18 7.47 2.15
C ALA A 13 -3.31 7.52 0.87
N GLU A 14 -3.88 7.96 -0.25
CA GLU A 14 -3.14 8.15 -1.51
C GLU A 14 -2.16 9.32 -1.41
N GLN A 15 -2.55 10.43 -0.76
CA GLN A 15 -1.68 11.58 -0.58
C GLN A 15 -0.46 11.23 0.29
N TYR A 16 -0.67 10.53 1.41
CA TYR A 16 0.43 10.06 2.25
C TYR A 16 1.34 9.08 1.51
N ALA A 17 0.78 8.17 0.71
CA ALA A 17 1.59 7.25 -0.09
C ALA A 17 2.46 7.98 -1.12
N LYS A 18 1.94 9.06 -1.73
CA LYS A 18 2.71 9.89 -2.66
C LYS A 18 3.84 10.65 -1.98
N ILE A 19 3.58 11.24 -0.81
CA ILE A 19 4.60 11.92 -0.01
C ILE A 19 5.69 10.91 0.36
N LEU A 20 5.31 9.75 0.89
CA LEU A 20 6.27 8.71 1.27
C LEU A 20 7.06 8.18 0.06
N ALA A 21 6.42 8.02 -1.09
CA ALA A 21 7.10 7.64 -2.33
C ALA A 21 8.13 8.68 -2.77
N GLN A 22 7.82 9.96 -2.63
CA GLN A 22 8.73 11.05 -2.96
C GLN A 22 9.95 11.06 -2.02
N GLU A 23 9.74 10.86 -0.72
CA GLU A 23 10.82 10.86 0.28
C GLU A 23 11.70 9.61 0.22
N THR A 24 11.10 8.45 -0.05
CA THR A 24 11.81 7.16 -0.09
C THR A 24 12.36 6.79 -1.46
N GLY A 25 11.88 7.45 -2.53
CA GLY A 25 12.13 7.07 -3.91
C GLY A 25 11.42 5.77 -4.34
N LEU A 26 10.62 5.16 -3.47
CA LEU A 26 9.89 3.93 -3.77
C LEU A 26 8.64 4.23 -4.59
N PRO A 27 8.29 3.38 -5.58
CA PRO A 27 7.06 3.57 -6.33
C PRO A 27 5.83 3.27 -5.45
N ALA A 28 4.83 4.14 -5.52
CA ALA A 28 3.54 3.94 -4.87
C ALA A 28 2.48 3.43 -5.85
N TYR A 29 1.76 2.38 -5.46
CA TYR A 29 0.68 1.77 -6.25
C TYR A 29 -0.57 1.55 -5.42
N SER A 30 -1.74 1.65 -6.05
CA SER A 30 -2.96 1.15 -5.43
C SER A 30 -2.93 -0.38 -5.33
N MET A 31 -3.65 -0.98 -4.37
CA MET A 31 -3.75 -2.44 -4.26
C MET A 31 -4.10 -3.15 -5.58
N LYS A 32 -4.97 -2.55 -6.40
CA LYS A 32 -5.36 -3.12 -7.70
C LYS A 32 -4.23 -3.08 -8.73
N GLU A 33 -3.40 -2.05 -8.70
CA GLU A 33 -2.24 -1.91 -9.60
C GLU A 33 -1.08 -2.78 -9.14
N ALA A 34 -0.87 -2.84 -7.82
CA ALA A 34 0.14 -3.67 -7.19
C ALA A 34 -0.02 -5.14 -7.58
N GLN A 35 -1.24 -5.68 -7.55
CA GLN A 35 -1.50 -7.08 -7.96
C GLN A 35 -1.11 -7.39 -9.41
N LYS A 36 -1.05 -6.37 -10.29
CA LYS A 36 -0.69 -6.54 -11.70
C LYS A 36 0.79 -6.30 -11.97
N LYS A 37 1.44 -5.43 -11.18
CA LYS A 37 2.80 -4.96 -11.43
C LYS A 37 3.84 -5.55 -10.48
N ILE A 38 3.46 -5.89 -9.26
CA ILE A 38 4.35 -6.32 -8.19
C ILE A 38 4.20 -7.84 -8.01
N ARG A 39 5.33 -8.52 -7.93
CA ARG A 39 5.37 -9.96 -7.65
C ARG A 39 4.88 -10.23 -6.23
N PRO A 40 4.06 -11.27 -6.01
CA PRO A 40 3.66 -11.64 -4.67
C PRO A 40 4.89 -12.08 -3.83
N GLY A 41 4.83 -11.86 -2.52
CA GLY A 41 5.87 -12.27 -1.57
C GLY A 41 7.04 -11.31 -1.40
N VAL A 42 7.02 -10.14 -2.04
CA VAL A 42 8.05 -9.11 -1.85
C VAL A 42 7.74 -8.19 -0.67
N ASP A 43 8.78 -7.54 -0.13
CA ASP A 43 8.66 -6.56 0.95
C ASP A 43 8.02 -5.26 0.49
N VAL A 44 6.90 -4.88 1.09
CA VAL A 44 6.13 -3.68 0.73
C VAL A 44 5.73 -2.89 1.96
N ILE A 45 5.57 -1.58 1.80
CA ILE A 45 4.96 -0.72 2.82
C ILE A 45 3.47 -0.64 2.54
N CYS A 46 2.63 -1.08 3.48
CA CYS A 46 1.17 -0.99 3.33
C CYS A 46 0.59 0.27 4.01
N LEU A 47 -0.06 1.13 3.23
CA LEU A 47 -0.82 2.29 3.70
C LEU A 47 -2.32 2.03 3.56
N GLY A 48 -2.95 1.68 4.68
CA GLY A 48 -4.40 1.53 4.77
C GLY A 48 -5.07 2.69 5.50
N TRP A 49 -6.37 2.82 5.26
CA TRP A 49 -7.21 3.72 6.05
C TRP A 49 -7.78 2.95 7.25
N ILE A 50 -7.90 3.64 8.38
CA ILE A 50 -8.41 3.06 9.62
C ILE A 50 -9.92 3.26 9.67
N MET A 51 -10.65 2.17 9.88
CA MET A 51 -12.09 2.20 10.16
C MET A 51 -12.36 1.30 11.36
N ALA A 52 -12.98 1.87 12.40
CA ALA A 52 -13.34 1.16 13.63
C ALA A 52 -12.14 0.37 14.22
N GLY A 53 -10.97 1.00 14.29
CA GLY A 53 -9.75 0.39 14.84
C GLY A 53 -9.08 -0.65 13.94
N THR A 54 -9.60 -0.91 12.73
CA THR A 54 -9.00 -1.85 11.78
C THR A 54 -8.41 -1.11 10.59
N ILE A 55 -7.18 -1.46 10.20
CA ILE A 55 -6.55 -0.99 8.97
C ILE A 55 -7.18 -1.75 7.79
N LYS A 56 -8.03 -1.08 7.02
CA LYS A 56 -8.62 -1.66 5.82
C LYS A 56 -7.55 -1.78 4.74
N GLY A 57 -7.56 -2.90 4.01
CA GLY A 57 -6.56 -3.20 2.99
C GLY A 57 -5.33 -3.96 3.51
N TYR A 58 -5.01 -3.88 4.80
CA TYR A 58 -3.87 -4.58 5.39
C TYR A 58 -4.01 -6.10 5.28
N SER A 59 -5.17 -6.66 5.64
CA SER A 59 -5.42 -8.10 5.54
C SER A 59 -5.30 -8.62 4.10
N ALA A 60 -5.61 -7.81 3.10
CA ALA A 60 -5.41 -8.17 1.71
C ALA A 60 -3.94 -8.04 1.30
N ALA A 61 -3.22 -7.04 1.79
CA ALA A 61 -1.79 -6.87 1.53
C ALA A 61 -0.95 -8.04 2.11
N VAL A 62 -1.18 -8.42 3.37
CA VAL A 62 -0.45 -9.52 4.04
C VAL A 62 -0.68 -10.88 3.37
N ARG A 63 -1.82 -11.07 2.68
CA ARG A 63 -2.09 -12.30 1.92
C ARG A 63 -1.27 -12.41 0.64
N HIS A 64 -0.77 -11.29 0.11
CA HIS A 64 -0.09 -11.24 -1.18
C HIS A 64 1.37 -10.80 -1.07
N TYR A 65 1.76 -10.11 0.00
CA TYR A 65 3.07 -9.47 0.15
C TYR A 65 3.61 -9.64 1.58
N GLN A 66 4.92 -9.43 1.75
CA GLN A 66 5.55 -9.31 3.06
C GLN A 66 5.41 -7.85 3.51
N VAL A 67 4.69 -7.62 4.62
CA VAL A 67 4.29 -6.29 5.11
C VAL A 67 4.80 -6.08 6.53
#